data_AF-A0A9D7ZQT9-F1
#
_entry.id   AF-A0A9D7ZQT9-F1
#
_cell.length_a   1.000
_cell.length_b   1.000
_cell.length_c   1.000
_cell.angle_alpha   90.00
_cell.angle_beta   90.00
_cell.angle_gamma   90.00
#
_symmetry.space_group_name_H-M   'P 1'
#
loop_
_entity.id
_entity.type
_entity.pdbx_description
1 polymer ?
#
loop_
_entity_poly.entity_id
_entity_poly.type
_entity_poly.pdbx_seq_one_letter_code
_entity_poly.pdbx_strand_id
1 'polypeptide(L)'
;MRRFTALLLGICLAVTTTFGGGYQVSLHSMRNIGMGLIGTSLAYDASSIFYNPGAMAFVSSKFSFSGGVSLLMARTTFQPKDVMGQYNIDNILNTPLYFYAAFKP
;
A
#
# COMPACT_ATOMS: atom_id res chain seq x y z
N MET A 1 -17.73 -12.93 -29.57
CA MET A 1 -17.59 -13.20 -28.12
C MET A 1 -16.44 -14.16 -27.82
N ARG A 2 -16.44 -15.42 -28.27
CA ARG A 2 -15.38 -16.42 -27.96
C ARG A 2 -13.93 -15.98 -28.22
N ARG A 3 -13.68 -15.25 -29.32
CA ARG A 3 -12.34 -14.72 -29.66
C ARG A 3 -11.89 -13.62 -28.69
N PHE A 4 -12.84 -12.82 -28.20
CA PHE A 4 -12.57 -11.74 -27.25
C PHE A 4 -12.27 -12.30 -25.85
N THR A 5 -13.02 -13.33 -25.44
CA THR A 5 -12.77 -14.05 -24.17
C THR A 5 -11.41 -14.74 -24.19
N ALA A 6 -11.03 -15.39 -25.30
CA ALA A 6 -9.73 -16.02 -25.45
C ALA A 6 -8.57 -15.01 -25.39
N LEU A 7 -8.77 -13.82 -25.95
CA LEU A 7 -7.78 -12.75 -25.94
C LEU A 7 -7.62 -12.15 -24.54
N LEU A 8 -8.72 -11.98 -23.80
CA LEU A 8 -8.70 -11.51 -22.41
C LEU A 8 -8.00 -12.52 -21.48
N LEU A 9 -8.29 -13.82 -21.66
CA LEU A 9 -7.63 -14.89 -20.92
C LEU A 9 -6.14 -14.98 -21.24
N GLY A 10 -5.76 -14.80 -22.51
CA GLY A 10 -4.36 -14.77 -22.94
C GLY A 10 -3.57 -13.62 -22.31
N ILE A 11 -4.17 -12.43 -22.18
CA ILE A 11 -3.54 -11.28 -21.49
C ILE A 11 -3.36 -11.57 -20.01
N CYS A 12 -4.35 -12.14 -19.32
CA CYS A 12 -4.23 -12.51 -17.91
C CYS A 12 -3.14 -13.55 -17.65
N LEU A 13 -2.94 -14.50 -18.57
CA LEU A 13 -1.92 -15.55 -18.48
C LEU A 13 -0.52 -15.07 -18.88
N ALA A 14 -0.41 -14.00 -19.67
CA ALA A 14 0.87 -13.42 -20.08
C ALA A 14 1.52 -12.53 -19.00
N VAL A 15 0.87 -12.33 -17.86
CA VAL A 15 1.44 -11.57 -16.74
C VAL A 15 2.49 -12.42 -16.05
N THR A 16 3.73 -12.34 -16.53
CA THR A 16 4.89 -12.88 -15.82
C THR A 16 5.21 -11.98 -14.63
N THR A 17 5.24 -12.56 -13.42
CA THR A 17 5.67 -11.84 -12.23
C THR A 17 7.19 -11.67 -12.24
N THR A 18 7.66 -10.46 -12.50
CA THR A 18 9.07 -10.10 -12.24
C THR A 18 9.27 -9.95 -10.74
N PHE A 19 10.03 -10.86 -10.13
CA PHE A 19 10.41 -10.76 -8.71
C PHE A 19 11.55 -9.75 -8.54
N GLY A 20 11.20 -8.50 -8.28
CA GLY A 20 12.13 -7.49 -7.78
C GLY A 20 12.21 -7.53 -6.25
N GLY A 21 13.41 -7.47 -5.69
CA GLY A 21 13.66 -7.44 -4.24
C GLY A 21 13.41 -6.07 -3.62
N GLY A 22 12.17 -5.58 -3.67
CA GLY A 22 11.75 -4.33 -3.01
C GLY A 22 11.08 -4.57 -1.66
N TYR A 23 10.88 -3.50 -0.90
CA TYR A 23 10.02 -3.48 0.29
C TYR A 23 8.82 -2.55 0.04
N GLN A 24 7.65 -2.93 0.55
CA GLN A 24 6.46 -2.09 0.49
C GLN A 24 6.48 -1.08 1.64
N VAL A 25 6.19 0.18 1.34
CA VAL A 25 5.95 1.21 2.35
C VAL A 25 4.45 1.42 2.50
N SER A 26 3.90 1.00 3.63
CA SER A 26 2.47 0.95 3.88
C SER A 26 1.90 2.30 4.34
N LEU A 27 1.49 3.15 3.37
CA LEU A 27 1.02 4.53 3.62
C LEU A 27 -0.47 4.74 3.33
N HIS A 28 -1.29 3.73 3.65
CA HIS A 28 -2.72 3.70 3.33
C HIS A 28 -3.63 4.41 4.34
N SER A 29 -3.12 4.79 5.51
CA SER A 29 -3.91 5.51 6.52
C SER A 29 -3.00 6.10 7.58
N MET A 30 -3.08 7.40 7.85
CA MET A 30 -2.33 8.03 8.94
C MET A 30 -2.69 7.43 10.30
N ARG A 31 -3.96 7.06 10.49
CA ARG A 31 -4.42 6.35 11.70
C ARG A 31 -3.73 5.00 11.82
N ASN A 32 -3.70 4.21 10.75
CA ASN A 32 -3.06 2.89 10.79
C ASN A 32 -1.53 2.98 10.97
N ILE A 33 -0.87 3.96 10.35
CA ILE A 33 0.56 4.23 10.54
C ILE A 33 0.84 4.54 12.03
N GLY A 34 0.04 5.43 12.63
CA GLY A 34 0.18 5.80 14.04
C GLY A 34 -0.05 4.63 15.01
N MET A 35 -0.80 3.61 14.61
CA MET A 35 -1.03 2.39 15.40
C MET A 35 0.00 1.28 15.13
N GLY A 36 1.04 1.53 14.34
CA GLY A 36 2.04 0.50 14.02
C GLY A 36 1.53 -0.57 13.05
N LEU A 37 0.64 -0.19 12.13
CA LEU A 37 0.10 -1.04 11.07
C LEU A 37 -0.74 -2.24 11.53
N ILE A 38 -1.34 -2.18 12.73
CA ILE A 38 -2.21 -3.23 13.28
C ILE A 38 -3.64 -3.27 12.68
N GLY A 39 -3.84 -2.67 11.50
CA GLY A 39 -5.16 -2.44 10.92
C GLY A 39 -5.96 -3.66 10.53
N THR A 40 -5.31 -4.82 10.39
CA THR A 40 -5.99 -6.07 10.04
C THR A 40 -7.00 -6.50 11.11
N SER A 41 -6.73 -6.24 12.38
CA SER A 41 -7.61 -6.66 13.50
C SER A 41 -8.64 -5.61 13.91
N LEU A 42 -8.68 -4.46 13.25
CA LEU A 42 -9.45 -3.30 13.68
C LEU A 42 -10.43 -2.82 12.61
N ALA A 43 -11.53 -2.22 13.05
CA ALA A 43 -12.51 -1.53 12.21
C ALA A 43 -12.62 -0.08 12.70
N TYR A 44 -12.26 0.89 11.88
CA TYR A 44 -12.27 2.30 12.28
C TYR A 44 -12.89 3.25 11.26
N ASP A 45 -12.42 3.25 10.01
CA ASP A 45 -12.89 4.18 8.98
C ASP A 45 -12.78 3.58 7.58
N ALA A 46 -13.09 4.35 6.54
CA ALA A 46 -13.04 3.90 5.15
C ALA A 46 -11.69 3.28 4.74
N SER A 47 -10.57 3.68 5.36
CA SER A 47 -9.25 3.11 5.08
C SER A 47 -9.07 1.68 5.59
N SER A 48 -9.94 1.19 6.48
CA SER A 48 -9.95 -0.22 6.94
C SER A 48 -10.12 -1.20 5.77
N ILE A 49 -10.73 -0.78 4.65
CA ILE A 49 -10.90 -1.59 3.45
C ILE A 49 -9.57 -2.13 2.90
N PHE A 50 -8.47 -1.41 3.10
CA PHE A 50 -7.17 -1.81 2.58
C PHE A 50 -6.60 -3.04 3.30
N TYR A 51 -6.68 -3.07 4.65
CA TYR A 51 -6.11 -4.15 5.45
C TYR A 51 -7.12 -5.25 5.79
N ASN A 52 -8.41 -4.89 5.91
CA ASN A 52 -9.48 -5.82 6.23
C ASN A 52 -10.81 -5.38 5.59
N PRO A 53 -11.10 -5.82 4.35
CA PRO A 53 -12.39 -5.55 3.70
C PRO A 53 -13.60 -6.04 4.53
N GLY A 54 -13.45 -7.11 5.33
CA GLY A 54 -14.51 -7.62 6.20
C GLY A 54 -14.82 -6.70 7.39
N ALA A 55 -13.83 -5.94 7.87
CA ALA A 55 -14.00 -4.94 8.93
C ALA A 55 -14.96 -3.81 8.52
N MET A 56 -15.20 -3.62 7.22
CA MET A 56 -16.13 -2.60 6.70
C MET A 56 -17.55 -2.75 7.21
N ALA A 57 -18.00 -3.99 7.48
CA ALA A 57 -19.32 -4.23 8.07
C ALA A 57 -19.42 -3.70 9.52
N PHE A 58 -18.28 -3.59 10.21
CA PHE A 58 -18.16 -3.19 11.62
C PHE A 58 -17.76 -1.72 11.80
N VAL A 59 -17.49 -0.98 10.72
CA VAL A 59 -17.32 0.48 10.78
C VAL A 59 -18.62 1.10 11.29
N SER A 60 -18.51 1.92 12.35
CA SER A 60 -19.70 2.43 13.06
C SER A 60 -20.49 3.45 12.26
N SER A 61 -19.87 4.17 11.32
CA SER A 61 -20.53 5.21 10.54
C SER A 61 -21.18 4.67 9.25
N LYS A 62 -22.34 5.22 8.88
CA LYS A 62 -23.03 4.88 7.62
C LYS A 62 -22.26 5.37 6.39
N PHE A 63 -21.71 6.57 6.49
CA PHE A 63 -20.78 7.14 5.52
C PHE A 63 -19.43 7.33 6.22
N SER A 64 -18.35 6.96 5.56
CA SER A 64 -16.99 7.12 6.07
C SER A 64 -16.08 7.63 4.98
N PHE A 65 -15.20 8.57 5.31
CA PHE A 65 -14.19 9.12 4.42
C PHE A 65 -12.86 9.14 5.16
N SER A 66 -11.77 8.82 4.46
CA SER A 66 -10.42 8.85 5.02
C SER A 66 -9.45 9.27 3.94
N GLY A 67 -8.76 10.39 4.12
CA GLY A 67 -7.78 10.89 3.18
C GLY A 67 -6.64 11.59 3.90
N GLY A 68 -5.47 11.61 3.27
CA GLY A 68 -4.28 12.19 3.87
C GLY A 68 -3.09 12.20 2.92
N VAL A 69 -2.04 12.91 3.33
CA VAL A 69 -0.75 13.00 2.64
C VAL A 69 0.33 12.65 3.64
N SER A 70 1.30 11.83 3.22
CA SER A 70 2.44 11.44 4.04
C SER A 70 3.74 11.95 3.44
N LEU A 71 4.72 12.29 4.29
CA LEU A 71 6.10 12.58 3.87
C LEU A 71 6.95 11.35 4.16
N LEU A 72 7.59 10.80 3.12
CA LEU A 72 8.45 9.63 3.21
C LEU A 72 9.88 10.00 2.82
N MET A 73 10.79 9.89 3.79
CA MET A 73 12.24 9.99 3.58
C MET A 73 12.85 8.63 3.86
N ALA A 74 13.20 7.88 2.81
CA ALA A 74 14.01 6.67 2.96
C ALA A 74 15.48 7.06 3.11
N ARG A 75 16.23 6.37 3.96
CA ARG A 75 17.69 6.47 4.08
C ARG A 75 18.28 5.09 3.89
N THR A 76 19.19 4.94 2.94
CA THR A 76 19.85 3.66 2.70
C THR A 76 21.35 3.88 2.52
N THR A 77 22.12 3.16 3.31
CA THR A 77 23.58 3.18 3.26
C THR A 77 24.06 1.76 2.98
N PHE A 78 24.97 1.64 2.02
CA PHE A 78 25.58 0.38 1.63
C PHE A 78 27.07 0.39 1.97
N GLN A 79 27.53 -0.65 2.66
CA GLN A 79 28.93 -0.86 3.00
C GLN A 79 29.41 -2.18 2.38
N PRO A 80 30.21 -2.14 1.30
CA PRO A 80 30.85 -3.34 0.77
C PRO A 80 31.82 -3.94 1.79
N LYS A 81 32.03 -5.26 1.74
CA LYS A 81 32.93 -5.99 2.64
C LYS A 81 34.41 -5.63 2.43
N ASP A 82 34.77 -5.32 1.18
CA ASP A 82 36.18 -5.19 0.77
C ASP A 82 36.67 -3.73 0.73
N VAL A 83 35.81 -2.77 1.06
CA VAL A 83 36.12 -1.33 1.01
C VAL A 83 35.88 -0.72 2.39
N MET A 84 36.81 0.07 2.90
CA MET A 84 36.63 0.85 4.13
C MET A 84 35.93 2.18 3.79
N GLY A 85 34.66 2.12 3.39
CA GLY A 85 33.90 3.30 2.98
C GLY A 85 32.42 3.02 2.68
N GLN A 86 31.55 3.92 3.15
CA GLN A 86 30.10 3.82 3.02
C GLN A 86 29.59 4.56 1.79
N TYR A 87 28.64 3.96 1.08
CA TYR A 87 27.91 4.58 -0.03
C TYR A 87 26.50 4.91 0.44
N ASN A 88 26.17 6.20 0.46
CA ASN A 88 24.81 6.65 0.72
C ASN A 88 24.05 6.71 -0.61
N ILE A 89 22.85 6.13 -0.63
CA ILE A 89 21.93 6.29 -1.74
C ILE A 89 21.25 7.66 -1.58
N ASP A 90 21.07 8.39 -2.68
CA ASP A 90 20.37 9.67 -2.66
C ASP A 90 18.92 9.49 -2.23
N ASN A 91 18.52 10.26 -1.22
CA ASN A 91 17.19 10.16 -0.64
C ASN A 91 16.26 11.18 -1.31
N ILE A 92 15.26 10.68 -2.03
CA ILE A 92 14.19 11.51 -2.59
C ILE A 92 13.06 11.59 -1.55
N LEU A 93 12.61 12.81 -1.26
CA LEU A 93 11.41 13.03 -0.45
C LEU A 93 10.17 12.65 -1.28
N ASN A 94 9.44 11.64 -0.83
CA ASN A 94 8.20 11.22 -1.47
C ASN A 94 6.98 11.75 -0.69
N THR A 95 5.95 12.17 -1.42
CA THR A 95 4.73 12.79 -0.88
C THR A 95 3.45 12.02 -1.27
N PRO A 96 3.34 10.71 -0.99
CA PRO A 96 2.17 9.92 -1.38
C PRO A 96 0.90 10.42 -0.69
N LEU A 97 -0.18 10.43 -1.47
CA LEU A 97 -1.52 10.79 -1.05
C LEU A 97 -2.43 9.55 -1.10
N TYR A 98 -3.41 9.50 -0.20
CA TYR A 98 -4.44 8.48 -0.21
C TYR A 98 -5.82 9.09 0.01
N PHE A 99 -6.84 8.43 -0.51
CA PHE A 99 -8.24 8.75 -0.27
C PHE A 99 -9.11 7.48 -0.35
N TYR A 100 -10.00 7.33 0.62
CA TYR A 100 -10.97 6.25 0.75
C TYR A 100 -12.34 6.82 1.08
N ALA A 101 -13.37 6.22 0.49
CA ALA A 101 -14.76 6.49 0.80
C ALA A 101 -15.50 5.16 0.96
N ALA A 102 -16.41 5.09 1.92
CA ALA A 102 -17.20 3.91 2.19
C ALA A 102 -18.64 4.27 2.55
N PHE A 103 -19.56 3.44 2.09
CA PHE A 103 -20.98 3.49 2.39
C PHE A 103 -21.43 2.13 2.92
N LYS A 104 -22.07 2.13 4.08
CA LYS A 104 -22.72 0.94 4.65
C LYS A 104 -24.19 0.93 4.23
N PRO A 105 -24.63 -0.10 3.46
CA PRO A 105 -26.03 -0.27 3.04
C PRO A 105 -26.99 -0.26 4.22
#